data_AF-A0A3R8ZW27-F1
#
_entry.id   AF-A0A3R8ZW27-F1
#
_cell.length_a   1.000
_cell.length_b   1.000
_cell.length_c   1.000
_cell.angle_alpha   90.00
_cell.angle_beta   90.00
_cell.angle_gamma   90.00
#
_symmetry.space_group_name_H-M   'P 1'
#
loop_
_entity.id
_entity.type
_entity.pdbx_description
1 polymer ?
#
loop_
_entity_poly.entity_id
_entity_poly.type
_entity_poly.pdbx_seq_one_letter_code
_entity_poly.pdbx_strand_id
1 'polypeptide(L)'
;MSRYLPAIAALLALTPAFAHASEARAKTSRLATDNCSEIGSSMVSNAPASPAYGATQLQCGQQLVLRLERETGRVGNNPVWTPVDQIVMTKPTPRHELLGPGYCSSSQFPDDATIVALGTMAEQADGSYGSENVVAAWRFDLKREKMVAIPVNGVLCAVDGGD
;
A
#
# COMPACT_ATOMS: atom_id res chain seq x y z
N MET A 1 -63.29 -22.46 21.58
CA MET A 1 -62.84 -21.03 21.66
C MET A 1 -61.32 -21.07 21.75
N SER A 2 -60.56 -20.79 20.68
CA SER A 2 -60.10 -19.46 20.21
C SER A 2 -59.27 -18.75 21.28
N ARG A 3 -58.01 -18.31 21.15
CA ARG A 3 -56.99 -18.18 20.07
C ARG A 3 -55.67 -17.72 20.76
N TYR A 4 -54.59 -17.67 19.99
CA TYR A 4 -53.39 -16.80 20.10
C TYR A 4 -52.09 -17.39 20.68
N LEU A 5 -51.20 -17.80 19.75
CA LEU A 5 -49.77 -17.47 19.74
C LEU A 5 -49.60 -15.94 19.53
N PRO A 6 -48.48 -15.32 19.98
CA PRO A 6 -47.39 -15.08 19.03
C PRO A 6 -45.94 -15.10 19.59
N ALA A 7 -45.02 -15.34 18.65
CA ALA A 7 -43.72 -14.68 18.44
C ALA A 7 -42.52 -14.89 19.41
N ILE A 8 -41.66 -15.82 19.01
CA ILE A 8 -40.23 -15.67 18.66
C ILE A 8 -39.54 -14.36 19.09
N ALA A 9 -38.47 -14.50 19.87
CA ALA A 9 -37.24 -13.70 19.72
C ALA A 9 -36.03 -14.56 20.15
N ALA A 10 -35.40 -15.20 19.17
CA ALA A 10 -34.12 -15.88 19.36
C ALA A 10 -33.01 -14.83 19.41
N LEU A 11 -32.37 -14.65 20.57
CA LEU A 11 -31.10 -13.94 20.66
C LEU A 11 -29.98 -14.85 20.10
N LEU A 12 -29.70 -14.70 18.81
CA LEU A 12 -28.41 -15.10 18.25
C LEU A 12 -27.35 -14.15 18.81
N ALA A 13 -26.57 -14.63 19.78
CA ALA A 13 -25.30 -14.02 20.13
C ALA A 13 -24.34 -14.19 18.95
N LEU A 14 -24.28 -13.18 18.08
CA LEU A 14 -23.21 -13.00 17.11
C LEU A 14 -21.93 -12.70 17.89
N THR A 15 -21.15 -13.73 18.18
CA THR A 15 -19.74 -13.58 18.55
C THR A 15 -19.02 -12.96 17.34
N PRO A 16 -18.45 -11.75 17.43
CA PRO A 16 -17.54 -11.29 16.40
C PRO A 16 -16.30 -12.19 16.50
N ALA A 17 -16.16 -13.09 15.52
CA ALA A 17 -14.90 -13.74 15.25
C ALA A 17 -13.94 -12.62 14.84
N PHE A 18 -13.10 -12.20 15.79
CA PHE A 18 -12.00 -11.30 15.54
C PHE A 18 -11.18 -11.90 14.39
N ALA A 19 -11.21 -11.22 13.26
CA ALA A 19 -10.37 -11.52 12.12
C ALA A 19 -8.92 -11.60 12.61
N HIS A 20 -8.29 -12.75 12.40
CA HIS A 20 -6.85 -12.86 12.45
C HIS A 20 -6.29 -11.99 11.33
N ALA A 21 -6.07 -10.71 11.63
CA ALA A 21 -5.18 -9.86 10.88
C ALA A 21 -3.79 -10.50 10.98
N SER A 22 -3.48 -11.33 9.99
CA SER A 22 -2.14 -11.82 9.73
C SER A 22 -1.23 -10.59 9.68
N GLU A 23 -0.45 -10.37 10.74
CA GLU A 23 0.67 -9.46 10.74
C GLU A 23 1.61 -9.87 9.62
N ALA A 24 1.42 -9.28 8.43
CA ALA A 24 2.38 -9.30 7.34
C ALA A 24 3.58 -8.48 7.81
N ARG A 25 4.43 -9.12 8.63
CA ARG A 25 5.64 -8.54 9.21
C ARG A 25 6.67 -8.38 8.10
N ALA A 26 6.57 -7.30 7.35
CA ALA A 26 7.58 -6.86 6.40
C ALA A 26 8.89 -6.69 7.17
N LYS A 27 9.83 -7.62 7.00
CA LYS A 27 11.18 -7.51 7.54
C LYS A 27 11.95 -6.49 6.71
N THR A 28 12.46 -5.45 7.36
CA THR A 28 13.47 -4.53 6.81
C THR A 28 14.75 -5.33 6.52
N SER A 29 14.91 -5.76 5.26
CA SER A 29 16.08 -6.51 4.79
C SER A 29 17.24 -5.57 4.48
N ARG A 30 18.48 -6.03 4.65
CA ARG A 30 19.70 -5.31 4.23
C ARG A 30 19.67 -5.06 2.71
N LEU A 31 20.12 -3.88 2.32
CA LEU A 31 20.03 -3.20 1.01
C LEU A 31 20.62 -3.91 -0.24
N ALA A 32 20.86 -5.22 -0.20
CA ALA A 32 21.36 -5.94 -1.38
C ALA A 32 20.19 -6.36 -2.28
N THR A 33 19.95 -5.58 -3.34
CA THR A 33 19.02 -5.91 -4.43
C THR A 33 19.76 -6.43 -5.66
N ASP A 34 20.92 -7.04 -5.44
CA ASP A 34 21.74 -7.62 -6.51
C ASP A 34 20.92 -8.72 -7.20
N ASN A 35 20.79 -8.64 -8.52
CA ASN A 35 19.94 -9.48 -9.38
C ASN A 35 18.43 -9.19 -9.36
N CYS A 36 18.00 -7.99 -8.94
CA CYS A 36 16.62 -7.54 -9.13
C CYS A 36 16.47 -6.70 -10.41
N SER A 37 15.28 -6.73 -11.02
CA SER A 37 14.91 -5.87 -12.15
C SER A 37 13.96 -4.77 -11.70
N GLU A 38 14.20 -3.52 -12.11
CA GLU A 38 13.21 -2.45 -11.94
C GLU A 38 11.99 -2.73 -12.81
N ILE A 39 10.81 -2.62 -12.20
CA ILE A 39 9.52 -2.83 -12.88
C ILE A 39 8.60 -1.59 -12.79
N GLY A 40 9.03 -0.57 -12.05
CA GLY A 40 8.31 0.71 -11.95
C GLY A 40 9.00 1.65 -10.97
N SER A 41 8.78 2.94 -11.16
CA SER A 41 9.28 3.98 -10.27
C SER A 41 8.28 5.13 -10.20
N SER A 42 8.30 5.85 -9.07
CA SER A 42 7.38 6.96 -8.81
C SER A 42 8.07 8.05 -7.98
N MET A 43 7.68 9.30 -8.22
CA MET A 43 8.05 10.40 -7.34
C MET A 43 7.13 10.40 -6.12
N VAL A 44 7.73 10.53 -4.94
CA VAL A 44 7.01 10.58 -3.66
C VAL A 44 6.84 12.03 -3.20
N SER A 45 7.90 12.83 -3.34
CA SER A 45 7.88 14.25 -3.00
C SER A 45 8.93 15.00 -3.81
N ASN A 46 8.58 16.18 -4.30
CA ASN A 46 9.45 17.06 -5.08
C ASN A 46 9.42 18.52 -4.59
N ALA A 47 9.32 18.73 -3.27
CA ALA A 47 9.26 20.07 -2.70
C ALA A 47 10.57 20.86 -2.95
N PRO A 48 10.52 22.11 -3.48
CA PRO A 48 11.72 22.87 -3.85
C PRO A 48 12.74 23.13 -2.71
N ALA A 49 12.30 23.05 -1.46
CA ALA A 49 13.10 23.34 -0.27
C ALA A 49 13.48 22.09 0.54
N SER A 50 13.22 20.89 0.02
CA SER A 50 13.56 19.61 0.68
C SER A 50 14.21 18.66 -0.32
N PRO A 51 14.97 17.66 0.14
CA PRO A 51 15.40 16.58 -0.74
C PRO A 51 14.19 15.98 -1.44
N ALA A 52 14.32 15.73 -2.74
CA ALA A 52 13.32 14.97 -3.46
C ALA A 52 13.38 13.50 -3.01
N TYR A 53 12.22 12.86 -3.00
CA TYR A 53 12.10 11.44 -2.66
C TYR A 53 11.41 10.70 -3.81
N GLY A 54 11.95 9.53 -4.12
CA GLY A 54 11.40 8.60 -5.09
C GLY A 54 11.19 7.24 -4.45
N ALA A 55 10.35 6.42 -5.08
CA ALA A 55 10.17 5.03 -4.71
C ALA A 55 10.28 4.15 -5.96
N THR A 56 11.11 3.12 -5.87
CA THR A 56 11.39 2.18 -6.96
C THR A 56 10.89 0.80 -6.60
N GLN A 57 10.14 0.18 -7.52
CA GLN A 57 9.64 -1.18 -7.44
C GLN A 57 10.57 -2.12 -8.18
N LEU A 58 11.01 -3.17 -7.50
CA LEU A 58 11.95 -4.15 -8.02
C LEU A 58 11.36 -5.56 -7.92
N GLN A 59 11.52 -6.34 -8.99
CA GLN A 59 11.25 -7.77 -9.00
C GLN A 59 12.56 -8.53 -8.71
N CYS A 60 12.58 -9.28 -7.60
CA CYS A 60 13.73 -10.04 -7.12
C CYS A 60 13.35 -11.53 -7.06
N GLY A 61 13.35 -12.22 -8.21
CA GLY A 61 12.83 -13.60 -8.29
C GLY A 61 11.32 -13.64 -8.02
N GLN A 62 10.89 -14.27 -6.92
CA GLN A 62 9.47 -14.29 -6.51
C GLN A 62 9.11 -13.16 -5.52
N GLN A 63 10.08 -12.35 -5.12
CA GLN A 63 9.87 -11.26 -4.18
C GLN A 63 9.69 -9.93 -4.92
N LEU A 64 8.84 -9.09 -4.35
CA LEU A 64 8.68 -7.70 -4.73
C LEU A 64 9.39 -6.85 -3.69
N VAL A 65 10.17 -5.88 -4.13
CA VAL A 65 10.84 -4.93 -3.25
C VAL A 65 10.39 -3.53 -3.61
N LEU A 66 9.96 -2.77 -2.60
CA LEU A 66 9.76 -1.34 -2.73
C LEU A 66 10.94 -0.67 -2.02
N ARG A 67 11.64 0.21 -2.73
CA ARG A 67 12.82 0.92 -2.23
C ARG A 67 12.51 2.40 -2.18
N LEU A 68 12.62 3.00 -1.00
CA LEU A 68 12.52 4.45 -0.80
C LEU A 68 13.91 5.05 -1.02
N GLU A 69 13.96 6.11 -1.81
CA GLU A 69 15.19 6.72 -2.27
C GLU A 69 15.13 8.24 -2.10
N ARG A 70 16.29 8.83 -1.78
CA ARG A 70 16.46 10.27 -1.64
C ARG A 70 17.38 10.79 -2.73
N GLU A 71 17.05 11.92 -3.36
CA GLU A 71 17.96 12.62 -4.25
C GLU A 71 19.09 13.23 -3.41
N THR A 72 20.32 12.75 -3.63
CA THR A 72 21.52 13.20 -2.90
C THR A 72 22.43 14.10 -3.74
N GLY A 73 22.09 14.32 -5.01
CA GLY A 73 22.85 15.15 -5.91
C GLY A 73 22.42 14.95 -7.35
N ARG A 74 23.22 15.48 -8.29
CA ARG A 74 22.99 15.35 -9.72
C ARG A 74 24.30 15.12 -10.46
N VAL A 75 24.25 14.31 -11.51
CA VAL A 75 25.32 14.19 -12.51
C VAL A 75 24.79 14.76 -13.81
N GLY A 76 25.21 16.00 -14.12
CA GLY A 76 24.56 16.79 -15.17
C GLY A 76 23.08 17.01 -14.85
N ASN A 77 22.20 16.63 -15.77
CA ASN A 77 20.75 16.73 -15.60
C ASN A 77 20.13 15.51 -14.91
N ASN A 78 20.91 14.47 -14.58
CA ASN A 78 20.38 13.24 -14.01
C ASN A 78 20.44 13.29 -12.47
N PRO A 79 19.30 13.10 -11.77
CA PRO A 79 19.31 12.98 -10.32
C PRO A 79 20.07 11.73 -9.88
N VAL A 80 20.83 11.86 -8.79
CA VAL A 80 21.51 10.75 -8.12
C VAL A 80 20.67 10.36 -6.92
N TRP A 81 20.15 9.14 -6.96
CA TRP A 81 19.29 8.58 -5.94
C TRP A 81 20.08 7.67 -4.99
N THR A 82 19.91 7.86 -3.69
CA THR A 82 20.47 7.00 -2.65
C THR A 82 19.34 6.27 -1.92
N PRO A 83 19.37 4.93 -1.81
CA PRO A 83 18.43 4.18 -1.00
C PRO A 83 18.48 4.58 0.47
N VAL A 84 17.33 4.82 1.09
CA VAL A 84 17.20 5.17 2.52
C VAL A 84 16.40 4.15 3.32
N ASP A 85 15.47 3.44 2.66
CA ASP A 85 14.73 2.34 3.25
C ASP A 85 14.24 1.36 2.18
N GLN A 86 13.90 0.14 2.59
CA GLN A 86 13.28 -0.83 1.69
C GLN A 86 12.37 -1.80 2.45
N ILE A 87 11.33 -2.26 1.76
CA ILE A 87 10.47 -3.35 2.22
C ILE A 87 10.51 -4.48 1.20
N VAL A 88 10.57 -5.71 1.70
CA VAL A 88 10.51 -6.92 0.89
C VAL A 88 9.16 -7.58 1.13
N MET A 89 8.52 -7.98 0.05
CA MET A 89 7.13 -8.45 0.03
C MET A 89 7.01 -9.68 -0.86
N THR A 90 6.00 -10.49 -0.60
CA THR A 90 5.57 -11.57 -1.48
C THR A 90 4.13 -11.30 -1.86
N LYS A 91 3.83 -11.39 -3.15
CA LYS A 91 2.46 -11.27 -3.65
C LYS A 91 1.65 -12.49 -3.20
N PRO A 92 0.51 -12.33 -2.50
CA PRO A 92 -0.35 -13.45 -2.15
C PRO A 92 -0.86 -14.22 -3.37
N THR A 93 -1.14 -13.49 -4.46
CA THR A 93 -1.54 -14.05 -5.75
C THR A 93 -0.90 -13.26 -6.89
N PRO A 94 -0.83 -13.80 -8.13
CA PRO A 94 -0.30 -13.07 -9.28
C PRO A 94 -1.03 -11.76 -9.60
N ARG A 95 -2.29 -11.62 -9.16
CA ARG A 95 -3.09 -10.41 -9.34
C ARG A 95 -2.74 -9.29 -8.35
N HIS A 96 -2.04 -9.60 -7.26
CA HIS A 96 -1.65 -8.55 -6.31
C HIS A 96 -0.53 -7.70 -6.88
N GLU A 97 -0.61 -6.40 -6.66
CA GLU A 97 0.35 -5.42 -7.12
C GLU A 97 0.55 -4.31 -6.10
N LEU A 98 1.65 -3.58 -6.26
CA LEU A 98 1.92 -2.39 -5.47
C LEU A 98 1.09 -1.24 -6.04
N LEU A 99 0.16 -0.75 -5.22
CA LEU A 99 -0.67 0.40 -5.49
C LEU A 99 0.07 1.63 -4.99
N GLY A 100 0.41 2.50 -5.95
CA GLY A 100 1.39 3.56 -5.77
C GLY A 100 0.89 4.79 -5.00
N PRO A 101 1.84 5.65 -4.58
CA PRO A 101 1.51 6.92 -3.95
C PRO A 101 0.76 7.84 -4.93
N GLY A 102 -0.14 8.67 -4.40
CA GLY A 102 -1.00 9.57 -5.19
C GLY A 102 -2.36 9.00 -5.61
N TYR A 103 -2.51 7.66 -5.58
CA TYR A 103 -3.78 6.98 -5.84
C TYR A 103 -4.37 6.33 -4.58
N CYS A 104 -3.54 6.14 -3.56
CA CYS A 104 -3.95 5.57 -2.28
C CYS A 104 -4.18 6.65 -1.23
N SER A 105 -5.20 6.45 -0.40
CA SER A 105 -5.52 7.26 0.77
C SER A 105 -5.73 6.35 1.99
N SER A 106 -5.61 6.94 3.19
CA SER A 106 -5.93 6.25 4.44
C SER A 106 -6.84 7.12 5.28
N SER A 107 -7.92 6.55 5.84
CA SER A 107 -8.80 7.28 6.75
C SER A 107 -8.11 7.76 8.03
N GLN A 108 -6.97 7.15 8.41
CA GLN A 108 -6.15 7.59 9.54
C GLN A 108 -5.21 8.76 9.17
N PHE A 109 -4.92 8.92 7.87
CA PHE A 109 -4.02 9.92 7.32
C PHE A 109 -4.64 10.53 6.04
N PRO A 110 -5.78 11.22 6.14
CA PRO A 110 -6.60 11.59 4.98
C PRO A 110 -5.90 12.56 4.01
N ASP A 111 -4.98 13.38 4.52
CA ASP A 111 -4.23 14.38 3.74
C ASP A 111 -2.83 13.88 3.32
N ASP A 112 -2.51 12.60 3.54
CA ASP A 112 -1.19 12.07 3.28
C ASP A 112 -1.13 11.36 1.91
N ALA A 113 -0.47 12.00 0.95
CA ALA A 113 -0.29 11.46 -0.40
C ALA A 113 0.82 10.39 -0.50
N THR A 114 1.43 9.98 0.62
CA THR A 114 2.56 9.03 0.65
C THR A 114 2.15 7.59 0.97
N ILE A 115 0.85 7.31 0.94
CA ILE A 115 0.31 5.98 1.22
C ILE A 115 0.58 5.06 0.03
N VAL A 116 1.02 3.84 0.33
CA VAL A 116 1.19 2.76 -0.64
C VAL A 116 0.56 1.49 -0.10
N ALA A 117 0.05 0.64 -0.98
CA ALA A 117 -0.61 -0.60 -0.57
C ALA A 117 -0.21 -1.79 -1.44
N LEU A 118 -0.39 -3.00 -0.91
CA LEU A 118 -0.41 -4.23 -1.68
C LEU A 118 -1.85 -4.73 -1.74
N GLY A 119 -2.42 -4.79 -2.94
CA GLY A 119 -3.80 -5.20 -3.16
C GLY A 119 -4.04 -5.60 -4.60
N THR A 120 -5.30 -5.77 -4.98
CA THR A 120 -5.73 -6.00 -6.35
C THR A 120 -6.55 -4.81 -6.84
N MET A 121 -6.49 -4.46 -8.11
CA MET A 121 -7.43 -3.50 -8.70
C MET A 121 -8.62 -4.21 -9.35
N ALA A 122 -9.81 -3.65 -9.20
CA ALA A 122 -11.03 -4.11 -9.84
C ALA A 122 -11.81 -2.93 -10.42
N GLU A 123 -12.39 -3.15 -11.61
CA GLU A 123 -13.32 -2.21 -12.22
C GLU A 123 -14.60 -2.14 -11.38
N GLN A 124 -15.08 -0.93 -11.16
CA GLN A 124 -16.28 -0.61 -10.40
C GLN A 124 -17.47 -0.44 -11.35
N ALA A 125 -18.69 -0.44 -10.80
CA ALA A 125 -19.91 -0.34 -11.61
C ALA A 125 -20.02 0.98 -12.41
N ASP A 126 -19.32 2.02 -11.97
CA ASP A 126 -19.24 3.32 -12.65
C ASP A 126 -18.07 3.42 -13.66
N GLY A 127 -17.35 2.32 -13.92
CA GLY A 127 -16.20 2.26 -14.81
C GLY A 127 -14.88 2.74 -14.19
N SER A 128 -14.90 3.23 -12.95
CA SER A 128 -13.67 3.55 -12.22
C SER A 128 -12.92 2.27 -11.80
N TYR A 129 -11.66 2.40 -11.40
CA TYR A 129 -10.90 1.28 -10.83
C TYR A 129 -10.61 1.54 -9.36
N GLY A 130 -10.98 0.57 -8.52
CA GLY A 130 -10.81 0.62 -7.07
C GLY A 130 -10.00 -0.57 -6.56
N SER A 131 -9.29 -0.35 -5.45
CA SER A 131 -8.57 -1.41 -4.76
C SER A 131 -9.51 -2.36 -4.05
N GLU A 132 -9.28 -3.65 -4.23
CA GLU A 132 -9.85 -4.75 -3.46
C GLU A 132 -8.72 -5.56 -2.82
N ASN A 133 -9.08 -6.40 -1.83
CA ASN A 133 -8.15 -7.33 -1.19
C ASN A 133 -6.82 -6.68 -0.77
N VAL A 134 -6.88 -5.48 -0.17
CA VAL A 134 -5.69 -4.82 0.38
C VAL A 134 -5.18 -5.63 1.56
N VAL A 135 -4.00 -6.22 1.42
CA VAL A 135 -3.41 -7.14 2.42
C VAL A 135 -2.30 -6.49 3.25
N ALA A 136 -1.73 -5.38 2.77
CA ALA A 136 -0.72 -4.62 3.49
C ALA A 136 -0.71 -3.17 2.99
N ALA A 137 -0.33 -2.25 3.88
CA ALA A 137 -0.20 -0.85 3.56
C ALA A 137 0.95 -0.22 4.34
N TRP A 138 1.56 0.79 3.73
CA TRP A 138 2.63 1.58 4.31
C TRP A 138 2.43 3.05 4.04
N ARG A 139 3.06 3.85 4.87
CA ARG A 139 3.20 5.30 4.72
C ARG A 139 4.67 5.65 4.64
N PHE A 140 5.04 6.58 3.77
CA PHE A 140 6.40 7.09 3.76
C PHE A 140 6.57 8.22 4.77
N ASP A 141 7.20 7.91 5.91
CA ASP A 141 7.66 8.91 6.86
C ASP A 141 8.96 9.54 6.35
N LEU A 142 8.83 10.56 5.50
CA LEU A 142 9.95 11.26 4.87
C LEU A 142 10.83 12.00 5.87
N LYS A 143 10.31 12.34 7.07
CA LYS A 143 11.12 12.98 8.12
C LYS A 143 12.09 11.99 8.75
N ARG A 144 11.67 10.73 8.86
CA ARG A 144 12.51 9.63 9.40
C ARG A 144 13.18 8.81 8.32
N GLU A 145 12.88 9.10 7.05
CA GLU A 145 13.31 8.32 5.88
C GLU A 145 12.95 6.84 6.04
N LYS A 146 11.70 6.56 6.41
CA LYS A 146 11.20 5.21 6.68
C LYS A 146 9.86 4.91 6.02
N MET A 147 9.69 3.66 5.62
CA MET A 147 8.39 3.10 5.27
C MET A 147 7.78 2.44 6.50
N VAL A 148 6.71 3.04 7.00
CA VAL A 148 6.05 2.62 8.23
C VAL A 148 4.79 1.85 7.87
N ALA A 149 4.67 0.62 8.35
CA ALA A 149 3.44 -0.16 8.16
C ALA A 149 2.26 0.53 8.85
N ILE A 150 1.12 0.56 8.18
CA ILE A 150 -0.13 1.12 8.71
C ILE A 150 -1.25 0.09 8.64
N PRO A 151 -2.34 0.25 9.40
CA PRO A 151 -3.50 -0.63 9.30
C PRO A 151 -4.11 -0.56 7.89
N VAL A 152 -4.46 -1.72 7.33
CA VAL A 152 -5.15 -1.82 6.03
C VAL A 152 -6.59 -1.31 6.07
N ASN A 153 -7.21 -1.36 7.26
CA ASN A 153 -8.59 -0.92 7.44
C ASN A 153 -8.70 0.59 7.17
N GLY A 154 -9.49 0.94 6.16
CA GLY A 154 -9.65 2.33 5.72
C GLY A 154 -8.58 2.82 4.74
N VAL A 155 -7.76 1.92 4.19
CA VAL A 155 -6.92 2.20 3.02
C VAL A 155 -7.72 1.94 1.76
N LEU A 156 -7.80 2.93 0.89
CA LEU A 156 -8.47 2.86 -0.40
C LEU A 156 -7.54 3.42 -1.46
N CYS A 157 -7.31 2.65 -2.52
CA CYS A 157 -6.63 3.14 -3.71
C CYS A 157 -7.60 3.19 -4.88
N ALA A 158 -7.66 4.31 -5.58
CA ALA A 158 -8.53 4.49 -6.72
C ALA A 158 -7.78 5.19 -7.84
N VAL A 159 -8.06 4.76 -9.06
CA VAL A 159 -7.66 5.47 -10.27
C VAL A 159 -8.95 5.81 -10.99
N ASP A 160 -9.16 7.09 -11.27
CA ASP A 160 -10.29 7.52 -12.09
C ASP A 160 -10.21 6.75 -13.40
N GLY A 161 -11.28 6.02 -13.74
CA GLY A 161 -11.44 5.46 -15.06
C GLY A 161 -11.51 6.65 -16.02
N GLY A 162 -10.51 6.80 -16.89
CA GLY A 162 -10.55 7.85 -17.89
C GLY A 162 -11.77 7.64 -18.79
N ASP A 163 -12.52 8.72 -19.03
CA ASP A 163 -13.58 8.80 -20.05
C ASP A 163 -13.11 8.33 -21.43
#